data_AF-A0AA95G7K3-F1
#
_entry.id   AF-A0AA95G7K3-F1
#
_cell.length_a   1.000
_cell.length_b   1.000
_cell.length_c   1.000
_cell.angle_alpha   90.00
_cell.angle_beta   90.00
_cell.angle_gamma   90.00
#
_symmetry.space_group_name_H-M   'P 1'
#
loop_
_entity.id
_entity.type
_entity.pdbx_description
1 polymer ?
#
loop_
_entity_poly.entity_id
_entity_poly.type
_entity_poly.pdbx_seq_one_letter_code
_entity_poly.pdbx_strand_id
1 'polypeptide(L)'
;MRNYLKDEASILLPMIRNTIETRSTYGYKIITAMVNNIFHGNNRKVNKKRIYRIIKINGLLLPKNEIQRKSHTGTGKIITLHSNTHWCSDAFEIMCFNDETVYVAFSLDCRDRGAISYVATKEPL
;
A
#
# COMPACT_ATOMS: atom_id res chain seq x y z
N MET A 1 7.19 27.78 -10.36
CA MET A 1 5.84 27.29 -9.98
C MET A 1 4.82 28.37 -10.33
N ARG A 2 4.26 28.35 -11.55
CA ARG A 2 3.32 29.36 -12.05
C ARG A 2 1.90 29.10 -11.49
N ASN A 3 1.32 30.16 -10.93
CA ASN A 3 -0.11 30.40 -10.67
C ASN A 3 -0.77 29.55 -9.59
N TYR A 4 -0.30 29.73 -8.34
CA TYR A 4 -1.20 29.61 -7.19
C TYR A 4 -2.16 30.81 -7.24
N LEU A 5 -3.32 30.65 -7.88
CA LEU A 5 -4.42 31.62 -7.79
C LEU A 5 -4.88 31.62 -6.33
N LYS A 6 -4.23 32.45 -5.50
CA LYS A 6 -4.43 32.57 -4.05
C LYS A 6 -5.90 32.80 -3.68
N ASP A 7 -6.63 33.51 -4.55
CA ASP A 7 -7.98 34.00 -4.26
C ASP A 7 -9.03 32.89 -4.15
N GLU A 8 -8.98 31.84 -4.98
CA GLU A 8 -9.89 30.70 -4.81
C GLU A 8 -9.40 29.74 -3.72
N ALA A 9 -8.09 29.68 -3.46
CA ALA A 9 -7.54 28.80 -2.43
C ALA A 9 -7.94 29.27 -1.02
N SER A 10 -8.04 30.58 -0.79
CA SER A 10 -8.56 31.14 0.47
C SER A 10 -10.03 30.82 0.70
N ILE A 11 -10.83 30.70 -0.36
CA ILE A 11 -12.25 30.32 -0.28
C ILE A 11 -12.41 28.80 -0.06
N LEU A 12 -11.61 27.98 -0.75
CA LEU A 12 -11.74 26.52 -0.71
C LEU A 12 -11.19 25.91 0.59
N LEU A 13 -10.16 26.50 1.19
CA LEU A 13 -9.53 25.95 2.39
C LEU A 13 -10.48 25.84 3.60
N PRO A 14 -11.30 26.85 3.95
CA PRO A 14 -12.33 26.73 4.98
C PRO A 14 -13.35 25.62 4.69
N MET A 15 -13.82 25.49 3.45
CA MET A 15 -14.77 24.45 3.05
C MET A 15 -14.16 23.05 3.20
N ILE A 16 -12.90 22.89 2.78
CA ILE A 16 -12.14 21.65 2.93
C ILE A 16 -11.98 21.30 4.42
N ARG A 17 -11.62 22.27 5.28
CA ARG A 17 -11.46 22.05 6.73
C ARG A 17 -12.76 21.58 7.36
N ASN A 18 -13.87 22.27 7.11
CA ASN A 18 -15.19 21.87 7.63
C ASN A 18 -15.61 20.45 7.16
N THR A 19 -15.29 20.11 5.91
CA THR A 19 -15.56 18.77 5.37
C THR A 19 -14.70 17.70 6.06
N ILE A 20 -13.44 18.01 6.35
CA ILE A 20 -12.52 17.08 7.06
C ILE A 20 -12.94 16.92 8.52
N GLU A 21 -13.34 17.99 9.20
CA GLU A 21 -13.80 17.96 10.60
C GLU A 21 -15.05 17.09 10.76
N THR A 22 -15.99 17.20 9.81
CA THR A 22 -17.20 16.34 9.81
C THR A 22 -16.91 14.90 9.39
N ARG A 23 -15.92 14.65 8.53
CA ARG A 23 -15.60 13.34 7.95
C ARG A 23 -14.08 13.10 7.84
N SER A 24 -13.43 12.86 8.97
CA SER A 24 -11.96 12.76 9.09
C SER A 24 -11.32 11.58 8.37
N THR A 25 -12.07 10.53 8.04
CA THR A 25 -11.57 9.33 7.34
C THR A 25 -11.55 9.47 5.81
N TYR A 26 -12.10 10.55 5.26
CA TYR A 26 -12.26 10.68 3.81
C TYR A 26 -11.00 11.15 3.11
N GLY A 27 -10.63 10.44 2.05
CA GLY A 27 -9.55 10.84 1.17
C GLY A 27 -9.92 12.04 0.30
N TYR A 28 -8.90 12.72 -0.24
CA TYR A 28 -9.07 13.94 -1.05
C TYR A 28 -10.05 13.79 -2.24
N LYS A 29 -10.22 12.56 -2.78
CA LYS A 29 -11.19 12.29 -3.86
C LYS A 29 -12.63 12.51 -3.41
N ILE A 30 -12.98 11.99 -2.24
CA ILE A 30 -14.33 12.14 -1.66
C ILE A 30 -14.54 13.58 -1.21
N ILE A 31 -13.53 14.17 -0.56
CA ILE A 31 -13.55 15.59 -0.18
C ILE A 31 -13.77 16.48 -1.41
N THR A 32 -13.16 16.16 -2.56
CA THR A 32 -13.40 16.89 -3.82
C THR A 32 -14.87 16.88 -4.23
N ALA A 33 -15.55 15.73 -4.13
CA ALA A 33 -16.96 15.62 -4.47
C ALA A 33 -17.83 16.46 -3.52
N MET A 34 -17.55 16.40 -2.22
CA MET A 34 -18.28 17.16 -1.20
C MET A 34 -18.09 18.66 -1.36
N VAL A 35 -16.84 19.11 -1.56
CA VAL A 35 -16.53 20.52 -1.81
C VAL A 35 -17.21 20.99 -3.08
N ASN A 36 -17.22 20.20 -4.16
CA ASN A 36 -17.91 20.55 -5.40
C ASN A 36 -19.45 20.59 -5.30
N ASN A 37 -20.05 19.93 -4.30
CA ASN A 37 -21.49 20.03 -4.05
C ASN A 37 -21.87 21.32 -3.30
N ILE A 38 -20.94 21.89 -2.53
CA ILE A 38 -21.16 23.11 -1.73
C ILE A 38 -20.65 24.35 -2.48
N PHE A 39 -19.58 24.20 -3.25
CA PHE A 39 -18.94 25.28 -3.98
C PHE A 39 -19.68 25.54 -5.30
N HIS A 40 -20.41 26.66 -5.35
CA HIS A 40 -21.13 27.13 -6.55
C HIS A 40 -20.36 28.19 -7.36
N GLY A 41 -19.07 28.40 -7.07
CA GLY A 41 -18.27 29.44 -7.74
C GLY A 41 -18.21 29.23 -9.26
N ASN A 42 -18.73 30.21 -10.02
CA ASN A 42 -18.72 30.26 -11.48
C ASN A 42 -19.30 29.01 -12.20
N ASN A 43 -20.19 28.23 -11.57
CA ASN A 43 -20.74 26.97 -12.10
C ASN A 43 -19.67 25.95 -12.57
N ARG A 44 -18.45 26.03 -12.03
CA ARG A 44 -17.34 25.15 -12.43
C ARG A 44 -16.92 24.27 -11.27
N LYS A 45 -16.83 22.96 -11.53
CA LYS A 45 -16.28 21.99 -10.59
C LYS A 45 -14.79 22.23 -10.39
N VAL A 46 -14.34 22.22 -9.14
CA VAL A 46 -12.94 22.29 -8.76
C VAL A 46 -12.24 20.99 -9.15
N ASN A 47 -11.07 21.12 -9.76
CA ASN A 47 -10.23 19.98 -10.14
C ASN A 47 -9.71 19.24 -8.90
N LYS A 48 -9.86 17.91 -8.85
CA LYS A 48 -9.36 17.05 -7.76
C LYS A 48 -7.88 17.24 -7.45
N LYS A 49 -7.04 17.52 -8.46
CA LYS A 49 -5.59 17.78 -8.26
C LYS A 49 -5.36 19.09 -7.50
N ARG A 50 -6.24 20.08 -7.64
CA ARG A 50 -6.17 21.35 -6.92
C ARG A 50 -6.51 21.15 -5.44
N ILE A 51 -7.62 20.45 -5.15
CA ILE A 51 -8.01 20.07 -3.78
C ILE A 51 -6.85 19.33 -3.11
N TYR A 52 -6.28 18.31 -3.77
CA TYR A 52 -5.13 17.57 -3.25
C TYR A 52 -3.94 18.47 -2.90
N ARG A 53 -3.59 19.44 -3.76
CA ARG A 53 -2.49 20.38 -3.49
C ARG A 53 -2.78 21.29 -2.30
N ILE A 54 -4.01 21.78 -2.16
CA ILE A 54 -4.41 22.62 -1.01
C ILE A 54 -4.32 21.80 0.29
N ILE A 55 -4.89 20.60 0.32
CA ILE A 55 -4.81 19.69 1.47
C ILE A 55 -3.34 19.39 1.82
N LYS A 56 -2.52 19.07 0.82
CA LYS A 56 -1.09 18.76 1.01
C LYS A 56 -0.29 19.93 1.58
N ILE A 57 -0.44 21.13 1.01
CA ILE A 57 0.31 22.34 1.46
C ILE A 57 -0.09 22.73 2.88
N ASN A 58 -1.35 22.48 3.28
CA ASN A 58 -1.85 22.82 4.60
C ASN A 58 -1.66 21.69 5.65
N GLY A 59 -0.94 20.61 5.32
CA GLY A 59 -0.69 19.52 6.25
C GLY A 59 -1.95 18.73 6.65
N LEU A 60 -2.99 18.77 5.83
CA LEU A 60 -4.29 18.12 6.11
C LEU A 60 -4.38 16.70 5.53
N LEU A 61 -3.29 16.16 4.97
CA LEU A 61 -3.23 14.77 4.54
C LEU A 61 -2.89 13.89 5.74
N LEU A 62 -3.61 12.77 5.88
CA LEU A 62 -3.18 11.72 6.78
C LEU A 62 -1.77 11.27 6.39
N PRO A 63 -0.84 11.15 7.35
CA PRO A 63 0.46 10.56 7.08
C PRO A 63 0.22 9.14 6.56
N LYS A 64 0.93 8.76 5.50
CA LYS A 64 0.93 7.37 5.07
C LYS A 64 1.51 6.58 6.25
N ASN A 65 0.73 5.68 6.82
CA ASN A 65 1.28 4.69 7.74
C ASN A 65 2.36 3.94 6.97
N GLU A 66 3.61 4.26 7.27
CA GLU A 66 4.71 3.41 6.87
C GLU A 66 4.46 2.11 7.62
N ILE A 67 4.18 1.04 6.87
CA ILE A 67 4.22 -0.30 7.43
C ILE A 67 5.67 -0.49 7.85
N GLN A 68 5.98 -0.19 9.11
CA GLN A 68 7.24 -0.53 9.71
C GLN A 68 7.26 -2.05 9.76
N ARG A 69 7.84 -2.68 8.73
CA ARG A 69 8.27 -4.07 8.84
C ARG A 69 9.23 -4.07 10.01
N LYS A 70 8.79 -4.64 11.14
CA LYS A 70 9.68 -4.87 12.28
C LYS A 70 10.89 -5.59 11.73
N SER A 71 12.08 -5.03 11.94
CA SER A 71 13.31 -5.71 11.60
C SER A 71 13.31 -7.01 12.40
N HIS A 72 13.15 -8.14 11.71
CA HIS A 72 13.20 -9.43 12.37
C HIS A 72 14.65 -9.69 12.75
N THR A 73 14.97 -9.60 14.04
CA THR A 73 16.27 -10.03 14.55
C THR A 73 16.33 -11.55 14.43
N GLY A 74 17.14 -12.06 13.50
CA GLY A 74 17.31 -13.50 13.29
C GLY A 74 17.71 -14.19 14.58
N THR A 75 16.83 -15.03 15.12
CA THR A 75 16.95 -15.59 16.48
C THR A 75 17.82 -16.85 16.52
N GLY A 76 18.34 -17.32 15.39
CA GLY A 76 19.12 -18.57 15.34
C GLY A 76 19.94 -18.74 14.07
N LYS A 77 20.86 -19.71 14.12
CA LYS A 77 21.65 -20.18 12.99
C LYS A 77 20.99 -21.45 12.43
N ILE A 78 20.47 -21.35 11.22
CA ILE A 78 19.80 -22.47 10.53
C ILE A 78 20.83 -23.46 9.93
N ILE A 79 22.02 -22.95 9.55
CA ILE A 79 23.05 -23.73 8.87
C ILE A 79 23.66 -24.79 9.77
N THR A 80 23.63 -26.05 9.32
CA THR A 80 24.25 -27.21 9.98
C THR A 80 25.66 -27.50 9.48
N LEU A 81 26.45 -28.22 10.28
CA LEU A 81 27.84 -28.63 9.92
C LEU A 81 27.88 -29.74 8.86
N HIS A 82 26.92 -30.67 8.92
CA HIS A 82 26.83 -31.84 8.04
C HIS A 82 25.50 -31.83 7.27
N SER A 83 25.52 -32.41 6.07
CA SER A 83 24.31 -32.55 5.24
C SER A 83 23.38 -33.58 5.87
N ASN A 84 22.09 -33.53 5.55
CA ASN A 84 21.09 -34.48 6.05
C ASN A 84 20.96 -34.49 7.59
N THR A 85 21.29 -33.37 8.23
CA THR A 85 21.18 -33.21 9.69
C THR A 85 19.95 -32.40 10.07
N HIS A 86 19.55 -31.42 9.25
CA HIS A 86 18.39 -30.59 9.47
C HIS A 86 17.84 -30.12 8.13
N TRP A 87 16.51 -30.08 8.01
CA TRP A 87 15.82 -29.70 6.78
C TRP A 87 14.85 -28.57 7.06
N CYS A 88 14.70 -27.66 6.10
CA CYS A 88 13.64 -26.67 6.13
C CYS A 88 12.66 -26.92 5.00
N SER A 89 11.37 -26.80 5.31
CA SER A 89 10.30 -26.88 4.32
C SER A 89 9.58 -25.54 4.24
N ASP A 90 9.16 -25.17 3.04
CA ASP A 90 8.32 -24.00 2.81
C ASP A 90 7.43 -24.24 1.59
N ALA A 91 6.43 -23.38 1.42
CA ALA A 91 5.50 -23.42 0.31
C ALA A 91 5.19 -22.02 -0.23
N PHE A 92 4.95 -21.93 -1.53
CA PHE A 92 4.55 -20.69 -2.18
C PHE A 92 3.67 -20.93 -3.39
N GLU A 93 3.00 -19.86 -3.82
CA GLU A 93 2.11 -19.85 -4.97
C GLU A 93 2.79 -19.11 -6.14
N ILE A 94 2.74 -19.72 -7.33
CA ILE A 94 3.15 -19.08 -8.58
C ILE A 94 1.88 -18.76 -9.37
N MET A 95 1.59 -17.46 -9.53
CA MET A 95 0.56 -17.01 -10.46
C MET A 95 1.11 -17.05 -11.89
N CYS A 96 0.54 -17.90 -12.73
CA CYS A 96 0.92 -18.04 -14.13
C CYS A 96 0.18 -17.03 -15.03
N PHE A 97 0.70 -16.79 -16.24
CA PHE A 97 0.10 -15.85 -17.19
C PHE A 97 -1.25 -16.29 -17.76
N ASN A 98 -1.61 -17.56 -17.61
CA ASN A 98 -2.88 -18.14 -18.01
C ASN A 98 -3.93 -18.10 -16.90
N ASP A 99 -3.73 -17.27 -15.88
CA ASP A 99 -4.56 -17.13 -14.69
C ASP A 99 -4.66 -18.41 -13.82
N GLU A 100 -3.85 -19.44 -14.08
CA GLU A 100 -3.72 -20.59 -13.19
C GLU A 100 -2.71 -20.29 -12.07
N THR A 101 -2.94 -20.89 -10.89
CA THR A 101 -1.99 -20.87 -9.78
C THR A 101 -1.35 -22.23 -9.63
N VAL A 102 -0.01 -22.27 -9.54
CA VAL A 102 0.75 -23.47 -9.17
C VAL A 102 1.17 -23.37 -7.72
N TYR A 103 0.77 -24.35 -6.92
CA TYR A 103 1.14 -24.48 -5.52
C TYR A 103 2.41 -25.33 -5.45
N VAL A 104 3.47 -24.77 -4.86
CA VAL A 104 4.76 -25.43 -4.71
C VAL A 104 5.05 -25.62 -3.23
N ALA A 105 5.41 -26.83 -2.81
CA ALA A 105 6.05 -27.07 -1.53
C ALA A 105 7.37 -27.82 -1.75
N PHE A 106 8.35 -27.53 -0.92
CA PHE A 106 9.68 -28.10 -1.06
C PHE A 106 10.33 -28.35 0.30
N SER A 107 11.37 -29.18 0.30
CA SER A 107 12.28 -29.39 1.43
C SER A 107 13.72 -29.17 0.99
N LEU A 108 14.48 -28.36 1.72
CA LEU A 108 15.90 -28.10 1.48
C LEU A 108 16.78 -28.65 2.61
N ASP A 109 17.99 -29.06 2.28
CA ASP A 109 19.05 -29.30 3.27
C ASP A 109 19.55 -27.98 3.88
N CYS A 110 19.62 -27.90 5.20
CA CYS A 110 20.01 -26.66 5.86
C CYS A 110 21.51 -26.34 5.74
N ARG A 111 22.34 -27.32 5.35
CA ARG A 111 23.79 -27.11 5.14
C ARG A 111 24.07 -26.44 3.81
N ASP A 112 23.68 -27.06 2.70
CA ASP A 112 24.04 -26.62 1.35
C ASP A 112 22.89 -25.93 0.60
N ARG A 113 21.67 -25.92 1.18
CA ARG A 113 20.43 -25.40 0.57
C ARG A 113 20.00 -26.16 -0.69
N GLY A 114 20.50 -27.38 -0.87
CA GLY A 114 20.08 -28.27 -1.94
C GLY A 114 18.62 -28.70 -1.74
N ALA A 115 17.84 -28.72 -2.83
CA ALA A 115 16.49 -29.25 -2.81
C ALA A 115 16.52 -30.77 -2.74
N ILE A 116 15.89 -31.31 -1.70
CA ILE A 116 15.79 -32.76 -1.47
C ILE A 116 14.60 -33.32 -2.21
N SER A 117 13.48 -32.62 -2.11
CA SER A 117 12.23 -32.98 -2.76
C SER A 117 11.36 -31.73 -2.93
N TYR A 118 10.47 -31.78 -3.91
CA TYR A 118 9.45 -30.77 -4.14
C TYR A 118 8.21 -31.41 -4.75
N VAL A 119 7.07 -30.73 -4.58
CA VAL A 119 5.81 -31.01 -5.24
C VAL A 119 5.31 -29.72 -5.88
N ALA A 120 4.68 -29.84 -7.05
CA ALA A 120 4.06 -28.73 -7.76
C ALA A 120 2.72 -29.19 -8.34
N THR A 121 1.63 -28.59 -7.89
CA THR A 121 0.26 -28.98 -8.24
C THR A 121 -0.59 -27.78 -8.62
N LYS A 122 -1.63 -28.02 -9.42
CA LYS A 122 -2.68 -27.03 -9.71
C LYS A 122 -3.70 -26.91 -8.59
N GLU A 123 -3.76 -27.92 -7.72
CA GLU A 123 -4.59 -27.94 -6.53
C GLU A 123 -3.78 -27.47 -5.31
N PRO A 124 -4.41 -26.77 -4.35
CA PRO A 124 -3.78 -26.39 -3.09
C PRO A 124 -3.19 -27.60 -2.34
N LEU A 125 -2.04 -27.39 -1.70
CA LEU A 125 -1.30 -28.41 -0.93
C LEU A 125 -1.80 -28.54 0.50
#